data_AF-A0A9X8VE67-F1
#
_entry.id   AF-A0A9X8VE67-F1
#
_cell.length_a   1.000
_cell.length_b   1.000
_cell.length_c   1.000
_cell.angle_alpha   90.00
_cell.angle_beta   90.00
_cell.angle_gamma   90.00
#
_symmetry.space_group_name_H-M   'P 1'
#
loop_
_entity.id
_entity.type
_entity.pdbx_description
1 polymer ?
#
loop_
_entity_poly.entity_id
_entity_poly.type
_entity_poly.pdbx_seq_one_letter_code
_entity_poly.pdbx_strand_id
1 'polypeptide(L)'
;VTGATGSGKSTTLAAMIDEINRHQQRHILTLEDPIEFLHRSRRSLIQQREIGRDSHSFDAALRAALREDPDVILLGELRDTATIRLALTAAETGHLVLATLHTRSAPQAVERLVDVFPAEEKPYVRAQLAGSLQAVIAQKLMRRPGGGRVAIFEVLTATAAVSNLIREGKTHQLASVLQTGAQSGMQTFEQGLQQRIDAGVLGECAGERA
;
A
#
# COMPACT_ATOMS: atom_id res chain seq x y z
N VAL A 1 -0.36 0.84 0.45
CA VAL A 1 -0.17 1.98 1.39
C VAL A 1 -1.36 2.04 2.34
N THR A 2 -1.16 2.25 3.64
CA THR A 2 -2.23 2.28 4.63
C THR A 2 -2.11 3.47 5.58
N GLY A 3 -3.19 3.81 6.27
CA GLY A 3 -3.27 4.96 7.16
C GLY A 3 -4.69 5.52 7.25
N ALA A 4 -4.94 6.35 8.26
CA ALA A 4 -6.24 6.99 8.47
C ALA A 4 -6.66 7.88 7.28
N THR A 5 -7.94 8.27 7.24
CA THR A 5 -8.42 9.27 6.28
C THR A 5 -7.61 10.57 6.41
N GLY A 6 -7.24 11.17 5.28
CA GLY A 6 -6.42 12.38 5.27
C GLY A 6 -4.95 12.19 5.65
N SER A 7 -4.46 10.95 5.77
CA SER A 7 -3.04 10.65 5.99
C SER A 7 -2.15 10.84 4.74
N GLY A 8 -2.74 11.09 3.56
CA GLY A 8 -2.00 11.34 2.31
C GLY A 8 -1.60 10.09 1.52
N LYS A 9 -2.33 8.97 1.70
CA LYS A 9 -2.07 7.70 0.99
C LYS A 9 -2.07 7.86 -0.53
N SER A 10 -3.10 8.51 -1.06
CA SER A 10 -3.28 8.75 -2.50
C SER A 10 -2.15 9.61 -3.06
N THR A 11 -1.66 10.60 -2.31
CA THR A 11 -0.48 11.40 -2.68
C THR A 11 0.79 10.54 -2.77
N THR A 12 1.00 9.63 -1.82
CA THR A 12 2.16 8.71 -1.85
C THR A 12 2.08 7.76 -3.04
N LEU A 13 0.90 7.17 -3.31
CA LEU A 13 0.72 6.33 -4.49
C LEU A 13 0.90 7.11 -5.80
N ALA A 14 0.36 8.32 -5.88
CA ALA A 14 0.55 9.18 -7.04
C ALA A 14 2.04 9.49 -7.29
N ALA A 15 2.81 9.73 -6.23
CA ALA A 15 4.26 9.91 -6.34
C ALA A 15 4.98 8.64 -6.81
N MET A 16 4.58 7.45 -6.33
CA MET A 16 5.12 6.18 -6.81
C MET A 16 4.80 5.93 -8.29
N ILE A 17 3.58 6.24 -8.73
CA ILE A 17 3.19 6.16 -10.14
C ILE A 17 4.00 7.12 -11.00
N ASP A 18 4.20 8.38 -10.55
CA ASP A 18 5.02 9.36 -11.28
C ASP A 18 6.48 8.90 -11.40
N GLU A 19 7.04 8.29 -10.35
CA GLU A 19 8.37 7.70 -10.37
C GLU A 19 8.49 6.60 -11.45
N ILE A 20 7.55 5.65 -11.48
CA ILE A 20 7.52 4.60 -12.52
C ILE A 20 7.39 5.24 -13.91
N ASN A 21 6.48 6.20 -14.08
CA ASN A 21 6.21 6.87 -15.35
C ASN A 21 7.40 7.69 -15.89
N ARG A 22 8.27 8.19 -15.01
CA ARG A 22 9.47 8.95 -15.41
C ARG A 22 10.66 8.05 -15.75
N HIS A 23 10.72 6.86 -15.17
CA HIS A 23 11.93 6.04 -15.21
C HIS A 23 11.77 4.73 -15.97
N GLN A 24 10.55 4.25 -16.20
CA GLN A 24 10.26 2.97 -16.84
C GLN A 24 9.30 3.11 -18.01
N GLN A 25 9.27 2.12 -18.91
CA GLN A 25 8.27 2.00 -19.97
C GLN A 25 7.30 0.91 -19.55
N ARG A 26 6.20 1.31 -18.91
CA ARG A 26 5.19 0.40 -18.37
C ARG A 26 3.81 0.74 -18.88
N HIS A 27 2.93 -0.23 -18.93
CA HIS A 27 1.49 -0.01 -19.00
C HIS A 27 0.92 0.07 -17.58
N ILE A 28 0.42 1.24 -17.21
CA ILE A 28 -0.13 1.54 -15.89
C ILE A 28 -1.62 1.78 -16.02
N LEU A 29 -2.42 1.02 -15.29
CA LEU A 29 -3.87 1.18 -15.23
C LEU A 29 -4.30 1.54 -13.80
N THR A 30 -5.07 2.61 -13.64
CA THR A 30 -5.63 3.01 -12.34
C THR A 30 -7.16 2.84 -12.31
N LEU A 31 -7.65 2.28 -11.20
CA LEU A 31 -9.07 2.08 -10.90
C LEU A 31 -9.39 2.80 -9.59
N GLU A 32 -10.15 3.89 -9.66
CA GLU A 32 -10.32 4.85 -8.55
C GLU A 32 -11.79 5.30 -8.38
N ASP A 33 -12.16 5.79 -7.20
CA ASP A 33 -13.50 6.27 -6.87
C ASP A 33 -13.44 7.41 -5.83
N PRO A 34 -13.39 8.69 -6.25
CA PRO A 34 -13.14 9.19 -7.60
C PRO A 34 -11.63 9.25 -7.93
N ILE A 35 -11.26 9.65 -9.16
CA ILE A 35 -9.86 9.93 -9.50
C ILE A 35 -9.37 11.17 -8.73
N GLU A 36 -8.32 11.01 -7.91
CA GLU A 36 -7.77 12.11 -7.11
C GLU A 36 -6.65 12.89 -7.82
N PHE A 37 -5.84 12.20 -8.62
CA PHE A 37 -4.67 12.78 -9.30
C PHE A 37 -4.70 12.43 -10.78
N LEU A 38 -4.54 13.43 -11.65
CA LEU A 38 -4.38 13.20 -13.09
C LEU A 38 -2.91 12.95 -13.44
N HIS A 39 -2.65 11.77 -13.98
CA HIS A 39 -1.33 11.36 -14.42
C HIS A 39 -1.20 11.52 -15.94
N ARG A 40 -0.28 12.39 -16.37
CA ARG A 40 0.06 12.50 -17.80
C ARG A 40 1.09 11.44 -18.15
N SER A 41 0.81 10.65 -19.18
CA SER A 41 1.77 9.71 -19.76
C SER A 41 3.10 10.41 -20.11
N ARG A 42 4.22 9.76 -19.78
CA ARG A 42 5.57 10.20 -20.13
C ARG A 42 6.30 9.06 -20.82
N ARG A 43 7.01 8.21 -20.06
CA ARG A 43 7.63 6.99 -20.60
C ARG A 43 6.68 5.80 -20.50
N SER A 44 5.72 5.84 -19.58
CA SER A 44 4.67 4.84 -19.43
C SER A 44 3.38 5.27 -20.11
N LEU A 45 2.63 4.29 -20.60
CA LEU A 45 1.23 4.45 -20.97
C LEU A 45 0.40 4.43 -19.68
N ILE A 46 -0.35 5.50 -19.41
CA ILE A 46 -1.23 5.57 -18.25
C ILE A 46 -2.68 5.66 -18.70
N GLN A 47 -3.52 4.78 -18.17
CA GLN A 47 -4.97 4.80 -18.32
C GLN A 47 -5.61 4.87 -16.94
N GLN A 48 -6.48 5.86 -16.73
CA GLN A 48 -7.19 6.03 -15.46
C GLN A 48 -8.68 5.80 -15.68
N ARG A 49 -9.32 5.07 -14.78
CA ARG A 49 -10.75 4.79 -14.80
C ARG A 49 -11.38 5.15 -13.47
N GLU A 50 -12.41 5.96 -13.54
CA GLU A 50 -13.27 6.28 -12.41
C GLU A 50 -14.45 5.30 -12.35
N ILE A 51 -14.65 4.67 -11.19
CA ILE A 51 -15.79 3.79 -10.96
C ILE A 51 -17.07 4.63 -10.89
N GLY A 52 -18.14 4.14 -11.50
CA GLY A 52 -19.41 4.86 -11.69
C GLY A 52 -19.44 5.73 -12.94
N ARG A 53 -18.29 6.12 -13.50
CA ARG A 53 -18.18 6.95 -14.71
C ARG A 53 -17.66 6.16 -15.91
N ASP A 54 -16.49 5.56 -15.78
CA ASP A 54 -15.82 4.82 -16.87
C ASP A 54 -16.05 3.30 -16.76
N SER A 55 -16.44 2.81 -15.58
CA SER A 55 -16.75 1.41 -15.32
C SER A 55 -17.78 1.27 -14.21
N HIS A 56 -18.65 0.26 -14.28
CA HIS A 56 -19.76 0.10 -13.32
C HIS A 56 -19.33 -0.34 -11.92
N SER A 57 -18.25 -1.11 -11.78
CA SER A 57 -17.76 -1.63 -10.50
C SER A 57 -16.27 -1.96 -10.55
N PHE A 58 -15.64 -2.05 -9.38
CA PHE A 58 -14.23 -2.47 -9.26
C PHE A 58 -13.97 -3.86 -9.84
N ASP A 59 -14.84 -4.85 -9.58
CA ASP A 59 -14.67 -6.22 -10.12
C ASP A 59 -14.67 -6.22 -11.64
N ALA A 60 -15.65 -5.55 -12.27
CA ALA A 60 -15.74 -5.47 -13.72
C ALA A 60 -14.53 -4.74 -14.32
N ALA A 61 -14.13 -3.62 -13.73
CA ALA A 61 -13.00 -2.83 -14.20
C ALA A 61 -11.67 -3.58 -14.08
N LEU A 62 -11.46 -4.33 -12.99
CA LEU A 62 -10.25 -5.10 -12.77
C LEU A 62 -10.17 -6.33 -13.67
N ARG A 63 -11.28 -7.04 -13.91
CA ARG A 63 -11.32 -8.14 -14.89
C ARG A 63 -11.03 -7.66 -16.31
N ALA A 64 -11.51 -6.48 -16.69
CA ALA A 64 -11.19 -5.86 -17.97
C ALA A 64 -9.70 -5.50 -18.02
N ALA A 65 -9.18 -4.83 -16.99
CA ALA A 65 -7.78 -4.43 -16.89
C ALA A 65 -6.82 -5.61 -17.08
N LEU A 66 -7.12 -6.78 -16.48
CA LEU A 66 -6.28 -7.98 -16.63
C LEU A 66 -6.16 -8.52 -18.08
N ARG A 67 -7.01 -8.06 -19.00
CA ARG A 67 -6.95 -8.43 -20.43
C ARG A 67 -6.26 -7.37 -21.28
N GLU A 68 -5.85 -6.26 -20.67
CA GLU A 68 -5.23 -5.12 -21.35
C GLU A 68 -3.71 -5.13 -21.22
N ASP A 69 -3.15 -6.26 -20.76
CA ASP A 69 -1.71 -6.45 -20.57
C ASP A 69 -1.04 -5.33 -19.74
N PRO A 70 -1.56 -4.97 -18.54
CA PRO A 70 -0.94 -3.96 -17.70
C PRO A 70 0.30 -4.52 -17.00
N ASP A 71 1.32 -3.70 -16.79
CA ASP A 71 2.43 -4.03 -15.90
C ASP A 71 2.11 -3.65 -14.44
N VAL A 72 1.38 -2.54 -14.26
CA VAL A 72 1.08 -1.93 -12.96
C VAL A 72 -0.41 -1.65 -12.87
N ILE A 73 -1.03 -2.09 -11.79
CA ILE A 73 -2.44 -1.82 -11.51
C ILE A 73 -2.53 -1.05 -10.20
N LEU A 74 -3.03 0.18 -10.25
CA LEU A 74 -3.43 0.92 -9.06
C LEU A 74 -4.90 0.66 -8.79
N LEU A 75 -5.20 0.12 -7.62
CA LEU A 75 -6.54 0.00 -7.08
C LEU A 75 -6.71 1.06 -5.98
N GLY A 76 -7.89 1.66 -5.90
CA GLY A 76 -8.24 2.59 -4.82
C GLY A 76 -8.18 1.94 -3.43
N GLU A 77 -9.31 1.84 -2.74
CA GLU A 77 -9.36 1.24 -1.40
C GLU A 77 -9.80 -0.23 -1.46
N LEU A 78 -9.03 -1.11 -0.83
CA LEU A 78 -9.40 -2.52 -0.66
C LEU A 78 -10.42 -2.67 0.48
N ARG A 79 -11.70 -2.44 0.16
CA ARG A 79 -12.80 -2.44 1.14
C ARG A 79 -13.37 -3.83 1.42
N ASP A 80 -13.58 -4.61 0.36
CA ASP A 80 -14.30 -5.87 0.40
C ASP A 80 -13.45 -7.05 -0.09
N THR A 81 -13.91 -8.25 0.28
CA THR A 81 -13.27 -9.53 -0.01
C THR A 81 -13.13 -9.79 -1.51
N ALA A 82 -14.08 -9.33 -2.33
CA ALA A 82 -14.05 -9.52 -3.78
C ALA A 82 -12.89 -8.73 -4.41
N THR A 83 -12.76 -7.46 -4.06
CA THR A 83 -11.69 -6.57 -4.55
C THR A 83 -10.32 -7.05 -4.06
N ILE A 84 -10.21 -7.48 -2.80
CA ILE A 84 -8.96 -8.04 -2.26
C ILE A 84 -8.55 -9.32 -3.00
N ARG A 85 -9.50 -10.23 -3.27
CA ARG A 85 -9.21 -11.47 -3.99
C ARG A 85 -8.68 -11.21 -5.40
N LEU A 86 -9.29 -10.27 -6.13
CA LEU A 86 -8.83 -9.92 -7.47
C LEU A 86 -7.45 -9.25 -7.42
N ALA A 87 -7.21 -8.36 -6.45
CA ALA A 87 -5.90 -7.74 -6.25
C ALA A 87 -4.80 -8.79 -6.01
N LEU A 88 -5.07 -9.78 -5.17
CA LEU A 88 -4.14 -10.88 -4.92
C LEU A 88 -3.92 -11.75 -6.17
N THR A 89 -4.97 -12.01 -6.94
CA THR A 89 -4.88 -12.77 -8.20
C THR A 89 -4.04 -12.03 -9.26
N ALA A 90 -4.23 -10.72 -9.38
CA ALA A 90 -3.42 -9.87 -10.25
C ALA A 90 -1.95 -9.89 -9.83
N ALA A 91 -1.67 -9.77 -8.53
CA ALA A 91 -0.30 -9.80 -8.02
C ALA A 91 0.38 -11.16 -8.23
N GLU A 92 -0.34 -12.27 -8.00
CA GLU A 92 0.16 -13.63 -8.20
C GLU A 92 0.48 -13.93 -9.68
N THR A 93 -0.22 -13.29 -10.61
CA THR A 93 0.02 -13.41 -12.06
C THR A 93 1.13 -12.48 -12.58
N GLY A 94 1.85 -11.78 -11.69
CA GLY A 94 3.04 -11.02 -12.04
C GLY A 94 2.85 -9.51 -12.19
N HIS A 95 1.64 -8.99 -11.94
CA HIS A 95 1.36 -7.56 -12.00
C HIS A 95 1.83 -6.84 -10.73
N LEU A 96 2.40 -5.64 -10.85
CA LEU A 96 2.63 -4.79 -9.69
C LEU A 96 1.31 -4.15 -9.26
N VAL A 97 0.73 -4.63 -8.16
CA VAL A 97 -0.52 -4.09 -7.62
C VAL A 97 -0.23 -3.08 -6.52
N LEU A 98 -0.69 -1.84 -6.72
CA LEU A 98 -0.64 -0.77 -5.73
C LEU A 98 -2.05 -0.53 -5.21
N ALA A 99 -2.24 -0.53 -3.89
CA ALA A 99 -3.56 -0.31 -3.31
C ALA A 99 -3.52 0.42 -1.97
N THR A 100 -4.68 0.92 -1.54
CA THR A 100 -4.85 1.55 -0.23
C THR A 100 -5.68 0.72 0.75
N LEU A 101 -5.36 0.84 2.04
CA LEU A 101 -6.15 0.32 3.15
C LEU A 101 -6.31 1.38 4.25
N HIS A 102 -7.25 1.12 5.18
CA HIS A 102 -7.50 1.91 6.37
C HIS A 102 -7.12 1.16 7.65
N THR A 103 -5.81 0.98 7.87
CA THR A 103 -5.24 0.45 9.12
C THR A 103 -4.23 1.42 9.72
N ARG A 104 -3.89 1.21 11.00
CA ARG A 104 -3.01 2.13 11.75
C ARG A 104 -1.53 1.74 11.71
N SER A 105 -1.22 0.52 11.25
CA SER A 105 0.14 -0.01 11.13
C SER A 105 0.24 -0.98 9.97
N ALA A 106 1.48 -1.26 9.55
CA ALA A 106 1.80 -2.22 8.51
C ALA A 106 1.43 -3.67 8.90
N PRO A 107 1.75 -4.17 10.11
CA PRO A 107 1.26 -5.47 10.57
C PRO A 107 -0.28 -5.60 10.56
N GLN A 108 -1.00 -4.56 11.02
CA GLN A 108 -2.47 -4.57 11.00
C GLN A 108 -3.05 -4.62 9.58
N ALA A 109 -2.37 -4.01 8.60
CA ALA A 109 -2.78 -4.11 7.20
C ALA A 109 -2.69 -5.54 6.67
N VAL A 110 -1.62 -6.27 7.03
CA VAL A 110 -1.47 -7.69 6.70
C VAL A 110 -2.59 -8.53 7.32
N GLU A 111 -2.89 -8.30 8.60
CA GLU A 111 -3.99 -8.98 9.29
C GLU A 111 -5.34 -8.70 8.64
N ARG A 112 -5.64 -7.42 8.36
CA ARG A 112 -6.89 -7.01 7.71
C ARG A 112 -7.09 -7.68 6.35
N LEU A 113 -6.03 -7.83 5.55
CA LEU A 113 -6.11 -8.48 4.24
C LEU A 113 -6.51 -9.97 4.34
N VAL A 114 -6.24 -10.61 5.47
CA VAL A 114 -6.60 -12.03 5.70
C VAL A 114 -7.92 -12.16 6.44
N ASP A 115 -8.19 -11.28 7.42
CA ASP A 115 -9.30 -11.44 8.36
C ASP A 115 -10.69 -11.16 7.78
N VAL A 116 -10.77 -10.50 6.61
CA VAL A 116 -12.03 -10.33 5.89
C VAL A 116 -12.55 -11.62 5.25
N PHE A 117 -11.73 -12.67 5.18
CA PHE A 117 -12.09 -13.95 4.58
C PHE A 117 -12.61 -14.94 5.64
N PRO A 118 -13.52 -15.86 5.25
CA PRO A 118 -13.93 -16.99 6.08
C PRO A 118 -12.75 -17.87 6.52
N ALA A 119 -12.90 -18.55 7.66
CA ALA A 119 -11.81 -19.30 8.30
C ALA A 119 -11.19 -20.38 7.40
N GLU A 120 -12.02 -21.04 6.60
CA GLU A 120 -11.66 -22.05 5.61
C GLU A 120 -10.81 -21.51 4.46
N GLU A 121 -10.94 -20.23 4.13
CA GLU A 121 -10.21 -19.58 3.05
C GLU A 121 -8.89 -18.93 3.52
N LYS A 122 -8.79 -18.59 4.81
CA LYS A 122 -7.60 -17.90 5.36
C LYS A 122 -6.27 -18.60 5.04
N PRO A 123 -6.13 -19.94 5.11
CA PRO A 123 -4.86 -20.59 4.75
C PRO A 123 -4.44 -20.31 3.30
N TYR A 124 -5.38 -20.36 2.35
CA TYR A 124 -5.12 -20.07 0.95
C TYR A 124 -4.73 -18.59 0.75
N VAL A 125 -5.50 -17.67 1.32
CA VAL A 125 -5.24 -16.22 1.24
C VAL A 125 -3.88 -15.86 1.84
N ARG A 126 -3.50 -16.47 2.97
CA ARG A 126 -2.16 -16.28 3.57
C ARG A 126 -1.05 -16.76 2.65
N ALA A 127 -1.21 -17.91 2.00
CA ALA A 127 -0.22 -18.42 1.07
C ALA A 127 -0.04 -17.48 -0.13
N GLN A 128 -1.15 -17.02 -0.73
CA GLN A 128 -1.16 -16.09 -1.85
C GLN A 128 -0.53 -14.73 -1.48
N LEU A 129 -0.92 -14.18 -0.33
CA LEU A 129 -0.36 -12.92 0.20
C LEU A 129 1.14 -13.07 0.50
N ALA A 130 1.56 -14.17 1.13
CA ALA A 130 2.96 -14.42 1.44
C ALA A 130 3.85 -14.53 0.19
N GLY A 131 3.30 -15.02 -0.92
CA GLY A 131 4.00 -15.12 -2.20
C GLY A 131 4.02 -13.83 -3.01
N SER A 132 3.02 -12.97 -2.85
CA SER A 132 2.82 -11.80 -3.73
C SER A 132 3.12 -10.45 -3.07
N LEU A 133 3.10 -10.36 -1.75
CA LEU A 133 3.36 -9.11 -1.02
C LEU A 133 4.78 -8.62 -1.29
N GLN A 134 4.93 -7.32 -1.60
CA GLN A 134 6.24 -6.67 -1.75
C GLN A 134 6.58 -5.81 -0.53
N ALA A 135 5.67 -4.92 -0.14
CA ALA A 135 5.82 -4.08 1.03
C ALA A 135 4.47 -3.54 1.51
N VAL A 136 4.41 -3.18 2.79
CA VAL A 136 3.31 -2.40 3.37
C VAL A 136 3.90 -1.12 3.95
N ILE A 137 3.41 0.02 3.45
CA ILE A 137 3.78 1.35 3.93
C ILE A 137 2.58 1.91 4.69
N ALA A 138 2.71 2.08 6.00
CA ALA A 138 1.75 2.78 6.84
C ALA A 138 2.18 4.24 7.02
N GLN A 139 1.22 5.16 6.96
CA GLN A 139 1.49 6.59 6.87
C GLN A 139 0.67 7.41 7.88
N LYS A 140 1.31 8.41 8.48
CA LYS A 140 0.70 9.45 9.31
C LYS A 140 1.20 10.82 8.87
N LEU A 141 0.40 11.87 9.06
CA LEU A 141 0.82 13.25 8.85
C LEU A 141 0.97 13.96 10.20
N MET A 142 2.17 14.49 10.45
CA MET A 142 2.49 15.27 11.64
C MET A 142 2.54 16.75 11.28
N ARG A 143 2.06 17.62 12.18
CA ARG A 143 2.20 19.08 12.02
C ARG A 143 3.65 19.48 12.23
N ARG A 144 4.19 20.32 11.35
CA ARG A 144 5.54 20.88 11.51
C ARG A 144 5.53 22.18 12.32
N PRO A 145 6.60 22.48 13.08
CA PRO A 145 6.84 23.84 13.55
C PRO A 145 6.84 24.83 12.37
N GLY A 146 6.22 26.00 12.53
CA GLY A 146 6.15 27.00 11.46
C GLY A 146 5.12 26.72 10.36
N GLY A 147 4.38 25.61 10.43
CA GLY A 147 3.22 25.36 9.56
C GLY A 147 3.42 24.26 8.49
N GLY A 148 2.29 23.79 7.99
CA GLY A 148 2.23 22.62 7.10
C GLY A 148 2.38 21.30 7.84
N ARG A 149 2.57 20.23 7.07
CA ARG A 149 2.62 18.85 7.58
C ARG A 149 3.78 18.08 6.93
N VAL A 150 4.26 17.06 7.62
CA VAL A 150 5.24 16.09 7.11
C VAL A 150 4.71 14.67 7.32
N ALA A 151 4.97 13.79 6.35
CA ALA A 151 4.62 12.38 6.48
C ALA A 151 5.66 11.61 7.28
N ILE A 152 5.18 10.82 8.24
CA ILE A 152 5.94 9.77 8.92
C ILE A 152 5.46 8.43 8.39
N PHE A 153 6.42 7.55 8.16
CA PHE A 153 6.18 6.23 7.58
C PHE A 153 6.64 5.14 8.53
N GLU A 154 5.86 4.06 8.54
CA GLU A 154 6.26 2.74 8.98
C GLU A 154 6.28 1.84 7.74
N VAL A 155 7.35 1.09 7.54
CA VAL A 155 7.60 0.31 6.33
C VAL A 155 7.93 -1.12 6.69
N LEU A 156 7.07 -2.05 6.26
CA LEU A 156 7.28 -3.49 6.37
C LEU A 156 7.59 -4.05 4.96
N THR A 157 8.81 -4.52 4.75
CA THR A 157 9.23 -5.18 3.50
C THR A 157 8.95 -6.68 3.57
N ALA A 158 8.48 -7.30 2.48
CA ALA A 158 8.23 -8.73 2.43
C ALA A 158 9.53 -9.53 2.27
N THR A 159 10.24 -9.76 3.38
CA THR A 159 11.38 -10.68 3.43
C THR A 159 10.91 -12.13 3.54
N ALA A 160 11.83 -13.09 3.33
CA ALA A 160 11.52 -14.52 3.52
C ALA A 160 10.95 -14.82 4.92
N ALA A 161 11.46 -14.14 5.96
CA ALA A 161 10.95 -14.27 7.33
C ALA A 161 9.51 -13.74 7.46
N VAL A 162 9.22 -12.55 6.89
CA VAL A 162 7.87 -11.98 6.87
C VAL A 162 6.90 -12.88 6.13
N SER A 163 7.27 -13.33 4.92
CA SER A 163 6.44 -14.26 4.12
C SER A 163 6.16 -15.56 4.88
N ASN A 164 7.14 -16.11 5.60
CA ASN A 164 6.92 -17.32 6.40
C ASN A 164 5.95 -17.07 7.57
N LEU A 165 6.10 -15.97 8.29
CA LEU A 165 5.18 -15.60 9.38
C LEU A 165 3.76 -15.40 8.88
N ILE A 166 3.58 -14.79 7.70
CA ILE A 166 2.26 -14.64 7.06
C ILE A 166 1.70 -16.03 6.72
N ARG A 167 2.48 -16.90 6.08
CA ARG A 167 2.04 -18.25 5.69
C ARG A 167 1.60 -19.09 6.90
N GLU A 168 2.35 -19.03 7.99
CA GLU A 168 2.06 -19.73 9.25
C GLU A 168 0.95 -19.08 10.10
N GLY A 169 0.44 -17.91 9.70
CA GLY A 169 -0.57 -17.18 10.47
C GLY A 169 -0.05 -16.56 11.76
N LYS A 170 1.25 -16.32 11.86
CA LYS A 170 1.93 -15.70 13.03
C LYS A 170 2.10 -14.19 12.85
N THR A 171 1.08 -13.51 12.33
CA THR A 171 1.13 -12.06 12.01
C THR A 171 1.43 -11.18 13.21
N HIS A 172 1.04 -11.59 14.42
CA HIS A 172 1.38 -10.91 15.68
C HIS A 172 2.90 -10.74 15.89
N GLN A 173 3.74 -11.58 15.27
CA GLN A 173 5.20 -11.48 15.37
C GLN A 173 5.81 -10.48 14.38
N LEU A 174 5.05 -9.98 13.40
CA LEU A 174 5.53 -9.03 12.40
C LEU A 174 6.03 -7.72 13.02
N ALA A 175 5.47 -7.30 14.16
CA ALA A 175 5.93 -6.12 14.87
C ALA A 175 7.39 -6.25 15.36
N SER A 176 7.78 -7.44 15.84
CA SER A 176 9.15 -7.72 16.29
C SER A 176 10.14 -7.75 15.12
N VAL A 177 9.72 -8.37 14.00
CA VAL A 177 10.52 -8.38 12.76
C VAL A 177 10.69 -6.98 12.19
N LEU A 178 9.63 -6.18 12.19
CA LEU A 178 9.65 -4.79 11.74
C LEU A 178 10.67 -3.96 12.55
N GLN A 179 10.72 -4.13 13.87
CA GLN A 179 11.61 -3.40 14.76
C GLN A 179 13.10 -3.69 14.48
N THR A 180 13.42 -4.92 14.09
CA THR A 180 14.80 -5.41 13.88
C THR A 180 15.22 -5.46 12.41
N GLY A 181 14.29 -5.22 11.48
CA GLY A 181 14.49 -5.39 10.04
C GLY A 181 15.09 -4.21 9.29
N ALA A 182 15.76 -3.28 9.96
CA ALA A 182 16.29 -2.05 9.35
C ALA A 182 17.20 -2.32 8.13
N GLN A 183 17.98 -3.42 8.16
CA GLN A 183 18.83 -3.84 7.04
C GLN A 183 18.04 -4.19 5.77
N SER A 184 16.76 -4.54 5.89
CA SER A 184 15.84 -4.83 4.78
C SER A 184 14.97 -3.61 4.41
N GLY A 185 15.39 -2.41 4.81
CA GLY A 185 14.65 -1.17 4.58
C GLY A 185 13.38 -1.04 5.42
N MET A 186 13.23 -1.85 6.47
CA MET A 186 12.10 -1.73 7.39
C MET A 186 12.29 -0.57 8.36
N GLN A 187 11.18 -0.03 8.82
CA GLN A 187 11.18 1.11 9.74
C GLN A 187 9.89 1.16 10.54
N THR A 188 9.96 1.36 11.85
CA THR A 188 8.79 1.64 12.70
C THR A 188 8.36 3.10 12.62
N PHE A 189 7.12 3.42 13.02
CA PHE A 189 6.71 4.82 13.14
C PHE A 189 7.60 5.63 14.09
N GLU A 190 8.06 5.04 15.18
CA GLU A 190 8.94 5.68 16.16
C GLU A 190 10.29 6.04 15.53
N GLN A 191 10.90 5.10 14.81
CA GLN A 191 12.14 5.36 14.06
C GLN A 191 11.93 6.44 13.00
N GLY A 192 10.81 6.42 12.29
CA GLY A 192 10.49 7.45 11.30
C GLY A 192 10.24 8.83 11.91
N LEU A 193 9.64 8.88 13.10
CA LEU A 193 9.48 10.12 13.85
C LEU A 193 10.85 10.66 14.25
N GLN A 194 11.70 9.82 14.85
CA GLN A 194 13.05 10.18 15.28
C GLN A 194 13.88 10.73 14.11
N GLN A 195 13.85 10.08 12.94
CA GLN A 195 14.53 10.57 11.74
C GLN A 195 14.10 11.99 11.34
N ARG A 196 12.82 12.35 11.49
CA ARG A 196 12.34 13.71 11.18
C ARG A 196 12.70 14.73 12.25
N ILE A 197 12.83 14.30 13.51
CA ILE A 197 13.33 15.14 14.61
C ILE A 197 14.81 15.43 14.37
N ASP A 198 15.62 14.40 14.12
CA ASP A 198 17.05 14.52 13.86
C ASP A 198 17.34 15.40 12.62
N ALA A 199 16.47 15.35 11.61
CA ALA A 199 16.54 16.22 10.44
C ALA A 199 16.06 17.65 10.68
N GLY A 200 15.64 18.02 11.89
CA GLY A 200 15.12 19.34 12.25
C GLY A 200 13.76 19.68 11.63
N VAL A 201 13.04 18.69 11.08
CA VAL A 201 11.74 18.90 10.42
C VAL A 201 10.60 18.91 11.44
N LEU A 202 10.75 18.15 12.53
CA LEU A 202 9.83 18.11 13.67
C LEU A 202 10.56 18.50 14.95
N GLY A 203 9.82 19.07 15.90
CA GLY A 203 10.34 19.33 17.25
C GLY A 203 10.24 18.09 18.14
N GLU A 204 11.03 18.05 19.21
CA GLU A 204 11.08 16.93 20.16
C GLU A 204 9.71 16.60 20.79
N CYS A 205 8.85 17.59 21.03
CA CYS A 205 7.49 17.40 21.55
C CYS A 205 6.47 16.87 20.52
N ALA A 206 6.89 16.54 19.29
CA ALA A 206 5.97 16.09 18.25
C ALA A 206 5.31 14.73 18.56
N GLY A 207 5.94 13.88 19.39
CA GLY A 207 5.41 12.56 19.75
C GLY A 207 4.13 12.57 20.58
N GLU A 208 3.80 13.69 21.24
CA GLU A 208 2.72 13.76 22.24
C GLU A 208 1.37 14.23 21.69
N ARG A 209 1.30 14.64 20.41
CA ARG A 209 0.14 15.33 19.82
C ARG A 209 -0.36 14.75 18.48
N ALA A 210 -0.30 13.43 18.32
CA ALA A 210 -0.84 12.73 17.14
C ALA A 210 -2.29 12.30 17.30
#